data_AF-A0A9D5U090-F1
#
_entry.id   AF-A0A9D5U090-F1
#
_cell.length_a   1.000
_cell.length_b   1.000
_cell.length_c   1.000
_cell.angle_alpha   90.00
_cell.angle_beta   90.00
_cell.angle_gamma   90.00
#
_symmetry.space_group_name_H-M   'P 1'
#
loop_
_entity.id
_entity.type
_entity.pdbx_description
1 polymer ?
#
loop_
_entity_poly.entity_id
_entity_poly.type
_entity_poly.pdbx_seq_one_letter_code
_entity_poly.pdbx_strand_id
1 'polypeptide(L)'
;MAEKHRSLAEGEEMLNSEEKDLEPSPEETASEYDFEDPEDDDLGMDEEEGVDAGGEDDPSPKDRSGGADEASRGADAETKAKDLVEAARALGMNDEELGEYSDDPEGLAKVVRLLARRRPAGEGAAQGGGEKGEGQGEDNEGLDLPKLDPELYDEAIVSVVDKLSKEIVGLRAELKSKDREREVAEAGAFLEQRFAEISPEYVEVFGKGPTRNLAKDSEQLKHRIAVVEQMDVIEEGLRQKGRPVPPAGELFEQAMRAALCKTLEAAKERGLHNKLQRRRGVMSPRPTHRESSDESRLPPEKRAARFVRDQMRAFNVGTIEDEEEF
;
A
#
# COMPACT_ATOMS: atom_id res chain seq x y z
N MET A 1 -6.29 1.99 65.46
CA MET A 1 -5.97 0.55 65.60
C MET A 1 -7.24 -0.24 65.36
N ALA A 2 -7.12 -1.33 64.60
CA ALA A 2 -8.14 -2.32 64.27
C ALA A 2 -9.25 -1.87 63.31
N GLU A 3 -9.08 -2.13 62.01
CA GLU A 3 -10.17 -2.65 61.19
C GLU A 3 -9.69 -3.37 59.90
N LYS A 4 -9.91 -4.68 59.90
CA LYS A 4 -10.30 -5.57 58.80
C LYS A 4 -9.48 -5.59 57.49
N HIS A 5 -8.52 -6.51 57.47
CA HIS A 5 -8.18 -7.30 56.28
C HIS A 5 -9.23 -8.41 56.09
N ARG A 6 -9.90 -8.46 54.93
CA ARG A 6 -10.73 -9.57 54.45
C ARG A 6 -10.62 -9.56 52.92
N SER A 7 -9.64 -10.25 52.33
CA SER A 7 -9.72 -11.65 51.88
C SER A 7 -11.00 -11.97 51.11
N LEU A 8 -10.97 -11.72 49.81
CA LEU A 8 -11.81 -12.40 48.82
C LEU A 8 -10.89 -12.81 47.67
N ALA A 9 -10.25 -13.95 47.90
CA ALA A 9 -9.91 -14.90 46.85
C ALA A 9 -11.19 -15.64 46.43
N GLU A 10 -11.10 -16.37 45.33
CA GLU A 10 -12.05 -17.38 44.83
C GLU A 10 -13.08 -16.86 43.81
N GLY A 11 -12.71 -17.08 42.55
CA GLY A 11 -13.56 -16.97 41.37
C GLY A 11 -12.94 -17.73 40.20
N GLU A 12 -12.35 -18.90 40.47
CA GLU A 12 -12.03 -19.92 39.45
C GLU A 12 -13.32 -20.71 39.17
N GLU A 13 -14.13 -20.23 38.22
CA GLU A 13 -15.19 -21.06 37.64
C GLU A 13 -14.78 -21.54 36.25
N MET A 14 -14.35 -22.80 36.28
CA MET A 14 -14.44 -23.84 35.26
C MET A 14 -15.37 -23.51 34.07
N LEU A 15 -14.79 -23.12 32.93
CA LEU A 15 -15.41 -23.36 31.63
C LEU A 15 -15.01 -24.75 31.17
N ASN A 16 -15.92 -25.67 31.49
CA ASN A 16 -15.96 -27.05 31.04
C ASN A 16 -15.85 -27.12 29.51
N SER A 17 -14.88 -27.93 29.10
CA SER A 17 -14.73 -28.56 27.80
C SER A 17 -16.01 -29.31 27.37
N GLU A 18 -16.69 -28.79 26.36
CA GLU A 18 -17.55 -29.59 25.47
C GLU A 18 -16.73 -29.96 24.22
N GLU A 19 -15.88 -30.98 24.37
CA GLU A 19 -15.38 -31.77 23.25
C GLU A 19 -16.58 -32.46 22.61
N LYS A 20 -17.08 -31.87 21.53
CA LYS A 20 -18.06 -32.52 20.65
C LYS A 20 -17.27 -33.28 19.60
N ASP A 21 -17.12 -34.59 19.84
CA ASP A 21 -16.65 -35.57 18.86
C ASP A 21 -17.52 -35.48 17.59
N LEU A 22 -17.02 -34.77 16.59
CA LEU A 22 -17.51 -34.82 15.22
C LEU A 22 -16.78 -35.97 14.53
N GLU A 23 -17.45 -37.13 14.49
CA GLU A 23 -17.09 -38.24 13.62
C GLU A 23 -16.99 -37.76 12.16
N PRO A 24 -15.87 -37.99 11.45
CA PRO A 24 -15.80 -37.68 10.04
C PRO A 24 -16.60 -38.73 9.26
N SER A 25 -17.76 -38.32 8.74
CA SER A 25 -18.51 -39.06 7.73
C SER A 25 -17.66 -39.21 6.46
N PRO A 26 -17.38 -40.44 5.98
CA PRO A 26 -16.75 -40.66 4.69
C PRO A 26 -17.84 -40.72 3.62
N GLU A 27 -18.40 -39.56 3.23
CA GLU A 27 -19.20 -39.48 2.01
C GLU A 27 -18.28 -39.24 0.81
N GLU A 28 -18.12 -40.33 0.08
CA GLU A 28 -17.64 -40.41 -1.29
C GLU A 28 -18.29 -39.33 -2.16
N THR A 29 -17.51 -38.30 -2.51
CA THR A 29 -17.79 -37.52 -3.72
C THR A 29 -16.64 -37.77 -4.70
N ALA A 30 -16.79 -38.87 -5.44
CA ALA A 30 -16.16 -39.01 -6.74
C ALA A 30 -16.76 -37.96 -7.67
N SER A 31 -16.26 -36.72 -7.60
CA SER A 31 -16.49 -35.73 -8.63
C SER A 31 -15.65 -36.12 -9.85
N GLU A 32 -16.33 -36.82 -10.74
CA GLU A 32 -16.08 -36.93 -12.17
C GLU A 32 -15.39 -35.65 -12.69
N TYR A 33 -14.09 -35.75 -12.97
CA TYR A 33 -13.32 -34.72 -13.66
C TYR A 33 -13.74 -34.76 -15.13
N ASP A 34 -14.77 -33.99 -15.47
CA ASP A 34 -15.10 -33.65 -16.85
C ASP A 34 -14.13 -32.57 -17.31
N PHE A 35 -13.06 -33.00 -17.98
CA PHE A 35 -12.19 -32.09 -18.72
C PHE A 35 -12.96 -31.69 -19.99
N GLU A 36 -13.75 -30.63 -19.89
CA GLU A 36 -14.18 -29.87 -21.06
C GLU A 36 -12.93 -29.37 -21.78
N ASP A 37 -12.69 -29.96 -22.95
CA ASP A 37 -11.70 -29.57 -23.94
C ASP A 37 -11.92 -28.08 -24.24
N PRO A 38 -10.93 -27.18 -24.02
CA PRO A 38 -11.07 -25.80 -24.43
C PRO A 38 -11.11 -25.80 -25.96
N GLU A 39 -12.34 -25.74 -26.50
CA GLU A 39 -12.58 -25.46 -27.91
C GLU A 39 -11.72 -24.26 -28.31
N ASP A 40 -10.89 -24.50 -29.32
CA ASP A 40 -10.03 -23.54 -29.99
C ASP A 40 -10.82 -22.25 -30.28
N ASP A 41 -10.66 -21.24 -29.42
CA ASP A 41 -10.96 -19.85 -29.77
C ASP A 41 -9.91 -19.42 -30.80
N ASP A 42 -10.25 -19.72 -32.05
CA ASP A 42 -9.72 -19.19 -33.29
C ASP A 42 -9.81 -17.65 -33.26
N LEU A 43 -8.88 -17.03 -32.53
CA LEU A 43 -8.60 -15.60 -32.63
C LEU A 43 -7.96 -15.36 -33.99
N GLY A 44 -8.84 -15.16 -34.98
CA GLY A 44 -8.51 -14.58 -36.27
C GLY A 44 -7.68 -13.31 -36.09
N MET A 45 -6.36 -13.47 -36.16
CA MET A 45 -5.44 -12.41 -36.52
C MET A 45 -5.60 -12.15 -38.01
N ASP A 46 -6.62 -11.35 -38.32
CA ASP A 46 -6.76 -10.67 -39.59
C ASP A 46 -6.76 -9.17 -39.30
N GLU A 47 -5.60 -8.55 -39.49
CA GLU A 47 -5.45 -7.36 -40.32
C GLU A 47 -4.03 -6.79 -40.12
N GLU A 48 -3.21 -7.04 -41.15
CA GLU A 48 -2.09 -6.20 -41.50
C GLU A 48 -2.56 -4.76 -41.70
N GLU A 49 -2.23 -3.85 -40.78
CA GLU A 49 -2.08 -2.44 -41.15
C GLU A 49 -0.59 -2.09 -41.10
N GLY A 50 -0.04 -1.94 -42.30
CA GLY A 50 1.32 -1.49 -42.53
C GLY A 50 1.55 -0.09 -41.96
N VAL A 51 2.41 -0.01 -40.95
CA VAL A 51 3.03 1.26 -40.56
C VAL A 51 4.19 1.53 -41.52
N ASP A 52 3.86 2.42 -42.44
CA ASP A 52 4.69 3.11 -43.41
C ASP A 52 6.00 3.62 -42.79
N ALA A 53 7.10 3.28 -43.45
CA ALA A 53 8.43 3.75 -43.17
C ALA A 53 8.69 4.99 -44.03
N GLY A 54 8.70 6.18 -43.44
CA GLY A 54 9.24 7.35 -44.13
C GLY A 54 8.77 8.68 -43.55
N GLY A 55 9.68 9.42 -42.91
CA GLY A 55 9.41 10.78 -42.47
C GLY A 55 10.48 11.36 -41.56
N GLU A 56 11.73 11.39 -42.02
CA GLU A 56 12.71 12.36 -41.53
C GLU A 56 12.32 13.73 -42.07
N ASP A 57 11.72 14.61 -41.26
CA ASP A 57 11.60 16.03 -41.58
C ASP A 57 11.65 16.90 -40.30
N ASP A 58 12.87 17.34 -40.03
CA ASP A 58 13.30 18.67 -39.59
C ASP A 58 12.23 19.63 -38.99
N PRO A 59 12.20 19.84 -37.66
CA PRO A 59 11.46 20.96 -37.08
C PRO A 59 12.28 22.25 -37.20
N SER A 60 12.13 22.95 -38.33
CA SER A 60 12.46 24.37 -38.43
C SER A 60 11.64 25.20 -37.41
N PRO A 61 12.27 26.14 -36.68
CA PRO A 61 11.59 26.97 -35.68
C PRO A 61 10.77 28.04 -36.40
N LYS A 62 9.44 27.91 -36.38
CA LYS A 62 8.54 29.01 -36.75
C LYS A 62 8.28 29.89 -35.53
N ASP A 63 8.93 31.04 -35.56
CA ASP A 63 8.49 32.28 -34.92
C ASP A 63 6.96 32.42 -35.02
N ARG A 64 6.29 32.25 -33.87
CA ARG A 64 4.92 32.70 -33.68
C ARG A 64 4.92 33.86 -32.70
N SER A 65 5.04 35.05 -33.27
CA SER A 65 4.51 36.28 -32.72
C SER A 65 2.99 36.16 -32.54
N GLY A 66 2.55 35.94 -31.31
CA GLY A 66 1.22 36.27 -30.81
C GLY A 66 1.43 36.88 -29.43
N GLY A 67 1.10 38.14 -29.16
CA GLY A 67 -0.10 38.84 -29.60
C GLY A 67 -1.08 38.85 -28.45
N ALA A 68 -0.83 39.76 -27.50
CA ALA A 68 -1.76 40.31 -26.51
C ALA A 68 -2.68 39.33 -25.76
N ASP A 69 -2.22 38.89 -24.59
CA ASP A 69 -3.10 38.41 -23.52
C ASP A 69 -2.63 38.99 -22.16
N GLU A 70 -2.83 40.30 -21.99
CA GLU A 70 -2.50 41.06 -20.78
C GLU A 70 -3.72 41.35 -19.88
N ALA A 71 -4.82 40.58 -20.02
CA ALA A 71 -6.01 40.77 -19.19
C ALA A 71 -6.24 39.69 -18.12
N SER A 72 -5.51 38.56 -18.16
CA SER A 72 -5.70 37.44 -17.22
C SER A 72 -4.68 37.37 -16.07
N ARG A 73 -3.71 38.30 -16.00
CA ARG A 73 -2.62 38.25 -14.98
C ARG A 73 -2.99 38.84 -13.60
N GLY A 74 -4.14 39.49 -13.46
CA GLY A 74 -4.53 40.15 -12.20
C GLY A 74 -5.07 39.20 -11.13
N ALA A 75 -5.87 38.20 -11.52
CA ALA A 75 -6.53 37.31 -10.56
C ALA A 75 -5.55 36.30 -9.93
N ASP A 76 -4.55 35.84 -10.69
CA ASP A 76 -3.55 34.89 -10.19
C ASP A 76 -2.50 35.53 -9.27
N ALA A 77 -2.37 36.87 -9.28
CA ALA A 77 -1.42 37.57 -8.42
C ALA A 77 -1.95 37.69 -6.98
N GLU A 78 -3.26 37.90 -6.82
CA GLU A 78 -3.88 38.06 -5.51
C GLU A 78 -4.02 36.73 -4.75
N THR A 79 -4.28 35.63 -5.47
CA THR A 79 -4.31 34.28 -4.87
C THR A 79 -2.93 33.87 -4.38
N LYS A 80 -1.89 34.06 -5.21
CA LYS A 80 -0.49 33.77 -4.83
C LYS A 80 -0.01 34.58 -3.63
N ALA A 81 -0.46 35.84 -3.50
CA ALA A 81 -0.11 36.67 -2.35
C ALA A 81 -0.71 36.12 -1.04
N LYS A 82 -1.97 35.63 -1.07
CA LYS A 82 -2.63 35.03 0.10
C LYS A 82 -1.95 33.73 0.52
N ASP A 83 -1.60 32.88 -0.45
CA ASP A 83 -0.90 31.61 -0.19
C ASP A 83 0.48 31.83 0.44
N LEU A 84 1.20 32.89 0.03
CA LEU A 84 2.51 33.24 0.60
C LEU A 84 2.41 33.74 2.04
N VAL A 85 1.37 34.49 2.39
CA VAL A 85 1.11 34.95 3.77
C VAL A 85 0.79 33.77 4.69
N GLU A 86 -0.02 32.82 4.22
CA GLU A 86 -0.34 31.61 4.98
C GLU A 86 0.90 30.73 5.19
N ALA A 87 1.71 30.54 4.15
CA ALA A 87 2.98 29.82 4.25
C ALA A 87 3.97 30.48 5.22
N ALA A 88 4.03 31.82 5.23
CA ALA A 88 4.87 32.57 6.16
C ALA A 88 4.39 32.46 7.62
N ARG A 89 3.07 32.49 7.86
CA ARG A 89 2.47 32.22 9.19
C ARG A 89 2.78 30.81 9.67
N ALA A 90 2.68 29.81 8.79
CA ALA A 90 3.04 28.42 9.12
C ALA A 90 4.53 28.24 9.47
N LEU A 91 5.38 29.16 9.02
CA LEU A 91 6.81 29.24 9.36
C LEU A 91 7.10 30.10 10.60
N GLY A 92 6.06 30.61 11.26
CA GLY A 92 6.18 31.36 12.51
C GLY A 92 6.53 32.84 12.37
N MET A 93 6.32 33.46 11.20
CA MET A 93 6.43 34.92 11.06
C MET A 93 5.25 35.61 11.75
N ASN A 94 5.54 36.67 12.50
CA ASN A 94 4.52 37.45 13.19
C ASN A 94 3.83 38.44 12.24
N ASP A 95 2.63 38.90 12.59
CA ASP A 95 1.85 39.84 11.76
C ASP A 95 2.55 41.19 11.54
N GLU A 96 3.42 41.63 12.45
CA GLU A 96 4.26 42.83 12.28
C GLU A 96 5.29 42.65 11.17
N GLU A 97 5.96 41.48 11.12
CA GLU A 97 6.93 41.15 10.06
C GLU A 97 6.24 40.99 8.71
N LEU A 98 5.04 40.39 8.69
CA LEU A 98 4.21 40.28 7.48
C LEU A 98 3.78 41.65 6.94
N GLY A 99 3.55 42.61 7.84
CA GLY A 99 3.24 44.00 7.48
C GLY A 99 4.38 44.70 6.73
N GLU A 100 5.65 44.39 7.04
CA GLU A 100 6.80 44.96 6.32
C GLU A 100 6.91 44.45 4.87
N TYR A 101 6.30 43.30 4.56
CA TYR A 101 6.32 42.67 3.23
C TYR A 101 4.99 42.80 2.46
N SER A 102 4.01 43.58 2.96
CA SER A 102 2.71 43.73 2.28
C SER A 102 2.83 44.30 0.87
N ASP A 103 3.86 45.12 0.65
CA ASP A 103 4.09 45.84 -0.61
C ASP A 103 5.07 45.12 -1.55
N ASP A 104 5.73 44.04 -1.09
CA ASP A 104 6.72 43.27 -1.87
C ASP A 104 6.51 41.74 -1.73
N PRO A 105 5.62 41.15 -2.54
CA PRO A 105 5.35 39.71 -2.50
C PRO A 105 6.55 38.86 -2.95
N GLU A 106 7.46 39.40 -3.77
CA GLU A 106 8.68 38.69 -4.17
C GLU A 106 9.68 38.61 -3.01
N GLY A 107 9.74 39.67 -2.20
CA GLY A 107 10.46 39.70 -0.93
C GLY A 107 9.97 38.62 0.03
N LEU A 108 8.65 38.54 0.25
CA LEU A 108 8.04 37.53 1.11
C LEU A 108 8.35 36.10 0.63
N ALA A 109 8.24 35.84 -0.67
CA ALA A 109 8.55 34.53 -1.25
C ALA A 109 10.00 34.09 -1.02
N LYS A 110 10.97 35.03 -1.06
CA LYS A 110 12.38 34.75 -0.75
C LYS A 110 12.59 34.40 0.72
N VAL A 111 11.91 35.12 1.63
CA VAL A 111 12.02 34.87 3.08
C VAL A 111 11.41 33.52 3.45
N VAL A 112 10.21 33.20 2.94
CA VAL A 112 9.56 31.89 3.11
C VAL A 112 10.49 30.77 2.63
N ARG A 113 11.14 30.94 1.48
CA ARG A 113 12.09 29.95 0.94
C ARG A 113 13.34 29.77 1.82
N LEU A 114 13.86 30.86 2.39
CA LEU A 114 15.00 30.82 3.31
C LEU A 114 14.64 30.14 4.64
N LEU A 115 13.48 30.45 5.20
CA LEU A 115 12.96 29.84 6.43
C LEU A 115 12.66 28.35 6.24
N ALA A 116 12.01 27.98 5.13
CA ALA A 116 11.76 26.59 4.77
C ALA A 116 13.06 25.79 4.61
N ARG A 117 14.11 26.40 4.04
CA ARG A 117 15.43 25.76 3.89
C ARG A 117 16.20 25.65 5.21
N ARG A 118 15.96 26.56 6.16
CA ARG A 118 16.64 26.59 7.46
C ARG A 118 16.03 25.61 8.47
N ARG A 119 14.78 25.18 8.26
CA ARG A 119 14.16 24.14 9.07
C ARG A 119 14.86 22.80 8.76
N PRO A 120 15.54 22.17 9.73
CA PRO A 120 16.13 20.86 9.52
C PRO A 120 15.01 19.88 9.15
N ALA A 121 15.24 19.06 8.13
CA ALA A 121 14.27 18.14 7.54
C ALA A 121 13.78 17.01 8.49
N GLY A 122 13.93 17.17 9.81
CA GLY A 122 13.57 16.20 10.84
C GLY A 122 12.72 16.76 12.00
N GLU A 123 12.37 18.05 12.05
CA GLU A 123 11.61 18.66 13.16
C GLU A 123 10.26 19.29 12.72
N GLY A 124 9.64 18.70 11.69
CA GLY A 124 8.62 19.38 10.87
C GLY A 124 7.14 19.06 11.10
N ALA A 125 6.74 18.13 11.98
CA ALA A 125 5.33 17.70 12.11
C ALA A 125 4.73 17.80 13.53
N ALA A 126 5.47 18.31 14.52
CA ALA A 126 4.97 18.40 15.89
C ALA A 126 5.42 19.71 16.54
N GLN A 127 4.73 20.82 16.22
CA GLN A 127 4.54 22.03 17.04
C GLN A 127 4.21 23.23 16.14
N GLY A 128 2.92 23.45 15.88
CA GLY A 128 2.33 24.75 16.19
C GLY A 128 1.78 24.60 17.60
N GLY A 129 2.36 25.23 18.62
CA GLY A 129 2.20 26.66 18.78
C GLY A 129 0.90 26.98 19.54
N GLY A 130 0.53 26.13 20.50
CA GLY A 130 -0.44 26.48 21.53
C GLY A 130 0.08 27.69 22.29
N GLU A 131 -0.60 28.82 22.09
CA GLU A 131 -0.77 29.80 23.14
C GLU A 131 -1.03 29.07 24.46
N LYS A 132 -0.40 29.55 25.54
CA LYS A 132 -0.86 29.32 26.90
C LYS A 132 -2.23 29.99 27.08
N GLY A 133 -3.24 29.48 26.40
CA GLY A 133 -4.62 29.59 26.83
C GLY A 133 -4.83 28.53 27.88
N GLU A 134 -5.09 28.96 29.12
CA GLU A 134 -5.80 28.14 30.09
C GLU A 134 -7.23 27.91 29.57
N GLY A 135 -7.36 26.98 28.63
CA GLY A 135 -8.62 26.39 28.19
C GLY A 135 -8.25 25.00 27.67
N GLN A 136 -8.59 23.88 28.32
CA GLN A 136 -9.94 23.52 28.74
C GLN A 136 -11.04 24.00 27.79
N GLY A 137 -10.72 24.07 26.51
CA GLY A 137 -11.68 23.85 25.44
C GLY A 137 -11.42 22.47 24.86
N GLU A 138 -11.68 21.41 25.65
CA GLU A 138 -12.03 20.15 25.00
C GLU A 138 -13.26 20.47 24.16
N ASP A 139 -13.18 20.19 22.85
CA ASP A 139 -14.30 20.27 21.91
C ASP A 139 -15.43 19.34 22.40
N ASN A 140 -16.16 19.80 23.41
CA ASN A 140 -17.46 19.29 23.85
C ASN A 140 -18.55 19.82 22.89
N GLU A 141 -18.20 20.00 21.62
CA GLU A 141 -19.12 20.26 20.54
C GLU A 141 -20.12 19.10 20.50
N GLY A 142 -21.32 19.35 21.01
CA GLY A 142 -22.45 18.41 20.93
C GLY A 142 -23.14 18.12 22.26
N LEU A 143 -22.59 18.53 23.41
CA LEU A 143 -23.26 18.32 24.70
C LEU A 143 -23.38 19.59 25.50
N ASP A 144 -24.42 20.32 25.16
CA ASP A 144 -24.99 21.36 25.99
C ASP A 144 -25.71 20.69 27.17
N LEU A 145 -24.93 20.22 28.15
CA LEU A 145 -25.50 19.79 29.43
C LEU A 145 -26.10 21.04 30.09
N PRO A 146 -27.39 21.01 30.49
CA PRO A 146 -28.04 22.17 31.07
C PRO A 146 -27.29 22.56 32.35
N LYS A 147 -26.73 23.77 32.36
CA LYS A 147 -26.12 24.35 33.56
C LYS A 147 -27.25 24.73 34.51
N LEU A 148 -27.25 24.13 35.71
CA LEU A 148 -28.21 24.49 36.75
C LEU A 148 -27.86 25.88 37.28
N ASP A 149 -28.87 26.72 37.44
CA ASP A 149 -28.71 28.05 38.01
C ASP A 149 -28.50 27.93 39.54
N PRO A 150 -27.35 28.38 40.08
CA PRO A 150 -27.07 28.30 41.51
C PRO A 150 -28.01 29.15 42.38
N GLU A 151 -28.77 30.09 41.80
CA GLU A 151 -29.78 30.85 42.55
C GLU A 151 -31.08 30.07 42.76
N LEU A 152 -31.37 29.10 41.89
CA LEU A 152 -32.63 28.33 41.91
C LEU A 152 -32.49 26.97 42.63
N TYR A 153 -31.26 26.46 42.80
CA TYR A 153 -30.99 25.13 43.32
C TYR A 153 -29.98 25.16 44.47
N ASP A 154 -30.13 24.21 45.41
CA ASP A 154 -29.19 24.07 46.54
C ASP A 154 -27.76 23.76 46.06
N GLU A 155 -26.77 24.35 46.74
CA GLU A 155 -25.34 24.19 46.42
C GLU A 155 -24.90 22.72 46.38
N ALA A 156 -25.47 21.87 47.25
CA ALA A 156 -25.21 20.44 47.25
C ALA A 156 -25.62 19.78 45.91
N ILE A 157 -26.77 20.16 45.35
CA ILE A 157 -27.29 19.63 44.08
C ILE A 157 -26.40 20.10 42.92
N VAL A 158 -26.07 21.39 42.89
CA VAL A 158 -25.17 21.96 41.87
C VAL A 158 -23.83 21.23 41.87
N SER A 159 -23.24 21.00 43.05
CA SER A 159 -21.95 20.30 43.17
C SER A 159 -21.98 18.85 42.68
N VAL A 160 -23.11 18.14 42.87
CA VAL A 160 -23.28 16.77 42.39
C VAL A 160 -23.43 16.76 40.88
N VAL A 161 -24.22 17.68 40.33
CA VAL A 161 -24.43 17.80 38.88
C VAL A 161 -23.14 18.19 38.17
N ASP A 162 -22.33 19.07 38.77
CA ASP A 162 -21.02 19.44 38.23
C ASP A 162 -20.00 18.29 38.26
N LYS A 163 -20.04 17.44 39.29
CA LYS A 163 -19.21 16.23 39.33
C LYS A 163 -19.66 15.23 38.26
N LEU A 164 -20.97 15.04 38.14
CA LEU A 164 -21.56 14.09 37.21
C LEU A 164 -21.37 14.56 35.75
N SER A 165 -21.43 15.87 35.48
CA SER A 165 -21.14 16.44 34.16
C SER A 165 -19.68 16.22 33.77
N LYS A 166 -18.73 16.43 34.69
CA LYS A 166 -17.31 16.13 34.48
C LYS A 166 -17.06 14.66 34.20
N GLU A 167 -17.71 13.77 34.95
CA GLU A 167 -17.58 12.32 34.75
C GLU A 167 -18.17 11.88 33.40
N ILE A 168 -19.33 12.42 33.01
CA ILE A 168 -19.92 12.19 31.68
C ILE A 168 -18.99 12.65 30.55
N VAL A 169 -18.38 13.82 30.69
CA VAL A 169 -17.41 14.34 29.70
C VAL A 169 -16.19 13.42 29.61
N GLY A 170 -15.64 13.00 30.75
CA GLY A 170 -14.49 12.08 30.81
C GLY A 170 -14.79 10.72 30.16
N LEU A 171 -15.93 10.10 30.50
CA LEU A 171 -16.35 8.82 29.91
C LEU A 171 -16.56 8.91 28.40
N ARG A 172 -17.04 10.06 27.90
CA ARG A 172 -17.19 10.26 26.46
C ARG A 172 -15.87 10.45 25.74
N ALA A 173 -14.93 11.18 26.34
CA ALA A 173 -13.59 11.30 25.80
C ALA A 173 -12.94 9.91 25.68
N GLU A 174 -13.10 9.07 26.71
CA GLU A 174 -12.60 7.69 26.71
C GLU A 174 -13.32 6.80 25.67
N LEU A 175 -14.63 6.95 25.50
CA LEU A 175 -15.36 6.23 24.44
C LEU A 175 -14.88 6.66 23.05
N LYS A 176 -14.76 7.97 22.79
CA LYS A 176 -14.24 8.49 21.52
C LYS A 176 -12.80 8.02 21.26
N SER A 177 -11.96 7.95 22.29
CA SER A 177 -10.59 7.45 22.11
C SER A 177 -10.59 5.95 21.78
N LYS A 178 -11.42 5.15 22.45
CA LYS A 178 -11.57 3.71 22.16
C LYS A 178 -12.15 3.45 20.77
N ASP A 179 -13.12 4.25 20.33
CA ASP A 179 -13.68 4.12 18.99
C ASP A 179 -12.63 4.46 17.92
N ARG A 180 -11.84 5.53 18.11
CA ARG A 180 -10.70 5.83 17.24
C ARG A 180 -9.65 4.72 17.26
N GLU A 181 -9.32 4.15 18.41
CA GLU A 181 -8.40 3.02 18.51
C GLU A 181 -8.91 1.79 17.75
N ARG A 182 -10.22 1.51 17.82
CA ARG A 182 -10.86 0.44 17.05
C ARG A 182 -10.82 0.71 15.56
N GLU A 183 -11.18 1.91 15.12
CA GLU A 183 -11.12 2.31 13.71
C GLU A 183 -9.71 2.16 13.14
N VAL A 184 -8.69 2.61 13.88
CA VAL A 184 -7.27 2.46 13.49
C VAL A 184 -6.86 0.98 13.46
N ALA A 185 -7.32 0.18 14.42
CA ALA A 185 -7.02 -1.25 14.46
C ALA A 185 -7.70 -2.01 13.30
N GLU A 186 -8.95 -1.68 12.98
CA GLU A 186 -9.70 -2.26 11.86
C GLU A 186 -9.09 -1.87 10.51
N ALA A 187 -8.73 -0.59 10.33
CA ALA A 187 -8.03 -0.11 9.15
C ALA A 187 -6.67 -0.80 8.99
N GLY A 188 -5.92 -0.94 10.08
CA GLY A 188 -4.65 -1.68 10.11
C GLY A 188 -4.84 -3.14 9.72
N ALA A 189 -5.82 -3.83 10.30
CA ALA A 189 -6.11 -5.24 10.01
C ALA A 189 -6.51 -5.44 8.54
N PHE A 190 -7.31 -4.54 7.99
CA PHE A 190 -7.67 -4.54 6.56
C PHE A 190 -6.43 -4.45 5.67
N LEU A 191 -5.53 -3.52 5.95
CA LEU A 191 -4.29 -3.35 5.18
C LEU A 191 -3.40 -4.59 5.27
N GLU A 192 -3.25 -5.18 6.46
CA GLU A 192 -2.47 -6.41 6.64
C GLU A 192 -3.06 -7.57 5.84
N GLN A 193 -4.39 -7.72 5.83
CA GLN A 193 -5.06 -8.71 5.02
C GLN A 193 -4.76 -8.49 3.53
N ARG A 194 -4.82 -7.24 3.06
CA ARG A 194 -4.48 -6.92 1.66
C ARG A 194 -3.05 -7.27 1.32
N PHE A 195 -2.08 -6.92 2.16
CA PHE A 195 -0.67 -7.31 1.93
C PHE A 195 -0.45 -8.83 1.97
N ALA A 196 -1.27 -9.58 2.72
CA ALA A 196 -1.21 -11.05 2.74
C ALA A 196 -1.81 -11.69 1.48
N GLU A 197 -2.84 -11.07 0.89
CA GLU A 197 -3.50 -11.51 -0.35
C GLU A 197 -2.71 -11.16 -1.62
N ILE A 198 -1.67 -10.33 -1.52
CA ILE A 198 -0.84 -9.93 -2.65
C ILE A 198 -0.20 -11.15 -3.33
N SER A 199 -0.14 -11.11 -4.65
CA SER A 199 0.45 -12.18 -5.46
C SER A 199 1.90 -12.50 -5.03
N PRO A 200 2.32 -13.77 -5.07
CA PRO A 200 3.67 -14.20 -4.65
C PRO A 200 4.83 -13.43 -5.32
N GLU A 201 4.59 -12.86 -6.50
CA GLU A 201 5.56 -12.09 -7.27
C GLU A 201 6.01 -10.80 -6.57
N TYR A 202 5.14 -10.20 -5.74
CA TYR A 202 5.44 -8.93 -5.06
C TYR A 202 5.91 -9.13 -3.61
N VAL A 203 6.03 -10.38 -3.16
CA VAL A 203 6.49 -10.71 -1.82
C VAL A 203 7.91 -10.21 -1.57
N GLU A 204 8.76 -10.14 -2.60
CA GLU A 204 10.09 -9.55 -2.51
C GLU A 204 10.03 -8.03 -2.21
N VAL A 205 9.01 -7.35 -2.74
CA VAL A 205 8.84 -5.89 -2.65
C VAL A 205 8.23 -5.49 -1.32
N PHE A 206 7.19 -6.20 -0.87
CA PHE A 206 6.43 -5.85 0.35
C PHE A 206 6.80 -6.67 1.59
N GLY A 207 7.61 -7.72 1.44
CA GLY A 207 7.95 -8.63 2.52
C GLY A 207 6.81 -9.57 2.91
N LYS A 208 7.15 -10.64 3.64
CA LYS A 208 6.18 -11.61 4.19
C LYS A 208 5.75 -11.25 5.60
N GLY A 209 4.49 -11.53 5.92
CA GLY A 209 3.96 -11.42 7.27
C GLY A 209 3.44 -10.02 7.63
N PRO A 210 3.07 -9.81 8.90
CA PRO A 210 2.46 -8.57 9.34
C PRO A 210 3.48 -7.43 9.42
N THR A 211 3.04 -6.19 9.21
CA THR A 211 3.90 -4.99 9.15
C THR A 211 4.72 -4.81 10.43
N ARG A 212 4.17 -5.19 11.59
CA ARG A 212 4.88 -5.17 12.89
C ARG A 212 6.14 -6.06 12.95
N ASN A 213 6.25 -7.06 12.08
CA ASN A 213 7.39 -7.97 12.04
C ASN A 213 8.50 -7.50 11.07
N LEU A 214 8.23 -6.48 10.25
CA LEU A 214 9.22 -5.92 9.34
C LEU A 214 10.20 -5.03 10.12
N ALA A 215 11.46 -5.01 9.68
CA ALA A 215 12.46 -4.12 10.29
C ALA A 215 12.09 -2.65 9.99
N LYS A 216 12.28 -1.78 10.99
CA LYS A 216 11.89 -0.35 10.92
C LYS A 216 12.51 0.40 9.73
N ASP A 217 13.71 0.02 9.34
CA ASP A 217 14.44 0.65 8.23
C ASP A 217 14.34 -0.12 6.90
N SER A 218 13.56 -1.20 6.88
CA SER A 218 13.43 -2.06 5.69
C SER A 218 12.74 -1.33 4.53
N GLU A 219 13.18 -1.60 3.30
CA GLU A 219 12.52 -1.08 2.11
C GLU A 219 11.09 -1.61 1.98
N GLN A 220 10.85 -2.85 2.43
CA GLN A 220 9.53 -3.46 2.46
C GLN A 220 8.53 -2.64 3.28
N LEU A 221 8.93 -2.21 4.49
CA LEU A 221 8.09 -1.37 5.33
C LEU A 221 7.85 0.00 4.68
N LYS A 222 8.89 0.61 4.09
CA LYS A 222 8.76 1.89 3.37
C LYS A 222 7.79 1.79 2.19
N HIS A 223 7.83 0.68 1.43
CA HIS A 223 6.88 0.45 0.34
C HIS A 223 5.45 0.30 0.86
N ARG A 224 5.22 -0.41 1.98
CA ARG A 224 3.89 -0.51 2.58
C ARG A 224 3.37 0.86 3.03
N ILE A 225 4.20 1.66 3.70
CA ILE A 225 3.86 3.02 4.13
C ILE A 225 3.53 3.90 2.91
N ALA A 226 4.33 3.86 1.85
CA ALA A 226 4.09 4.64 0.64
C ALA A 226 2.74 4.31 -0.03
N VAL A 227 2.29 3.04 0.03
CA VAL A 227 0.97 2.67 -0.47
C VAL A 227 -0.13 3.28 0.39
N VAL A 228 0.00 3.25 1.72
CA VAL A 228 -0.99 3.86 2.64
C VAL A 228 -1.05 5.37 2.45
N GLU A 229 0.09 6.05 2.41
CA GLU A 229 0.13 7.50 2.13
C GLU A 229 -0.52 7.84 0.79
N GLN A 230 -0.30 7.01 -0.23
CA GLN A 230 -0.91 7.21 -1.54
C GLN A 230 -2.42 6.94 -1.54
N MET A 231 -2.92 6.03 -0.69
CA MET A 231 -4.35 5.82 -0.47
C MET A 231 -5.00 7.10 0.08
N ASP A 232 -4.41 7.68 1.12
CA ASP A 232 -4.89 8.92 1.75
C ASP A 232 -4.94 10.08 0.74
N VAL A 233 -3.88 10.24 -0.06
CA VAL A 233 -3.81 11.27 -1.12
C VAL A 233 -4.91 11.08 -2.18
N ILE A 234 -5.17 9.84 -2.61
CA ILE A 234 -6.22 9.55 -3.59
C ILE A 234 -7.61 9.83 -2.98
N GLU A 235 -7.84 9.39 -1.75
CA GLU A 235 -9.10 9.60 -1.04
C GLU A 235 -9.40 11.09 -0.84
N GLU A 236 -8.45 11.85 -0.29
CA GLU A 236 -8.58 13.29 -0.11
C GLU A 236 -8.80 14.02 -1.44
N GLY A 237 -8.03 13.65 -2.48
CA GLY A 237 -8.17 14.22 -3.81
C GLY A 237 -9.53 13.96 -4.46
N LEU A 238 -10.15 12.81 -4.19
CA LEU A 238 -11.51 12.50 -4.65
C LEU A 238 -12.57 13.26 -3.85
N ARG A 239 -12.43 13.32 -2.53
CA ARG A 239 -13.32 14.08 -1.63
C ARG A 239 -13.35 15.56 -2.00
N GLN A 240 -12.18 16.18 -2.20
CA GLN A 240 -12.08 17.59 -2.60
C GLN A 240 -12.73 17.87 -3.96
N LYS A 241 -12.71 16.90 -4.87
CA LYS A 241 -13.35 17.01 -6.19
C LYS A 241 -14.85 16.67 -6.17
N GLY A 242 -15.42 16.38 -5.00
CA GLY A 242 -16.82 15.95 -4.85
C GLY A 242 -17.11 14.62 -5.57
N ARG A 243 -16.09 13.78 -5.77
CA ARG A 243 -16.23 12.47 -6.41
C ARG A 243 -16.41 11.39 -5.35
N PRO A 244 -17.18 10.33 -5.64
CA PRO A 244 -17.30 9.20 -4.73
C PRO A 244 -15.94 8.52 -4.54
N VAL A 245 -15.61 8.21 -3.29
CA VAL A 245 -14.41 7.44 -2.94
C VAL A 245 -14.69 5.96 -3.28
N PRO A 246 -13.83 5.28 -4.06
CA PRO A 246 -14.03 3.88 -4.40
C PRO A 246 -13.91 2.98 -3.16
N PRO A 247 -14.37 1.72 -3.23
CA PRO A 247 -14.17 0.75 -2.15
C PRO A 247 -12.69 0.60 -1.78
N ALA A 248 -12.40 0.35 -0.51
CA ALA A 248 -11.04 0.33 0.02
C ALA A 248 -10.10 -0.66 -0.73
N GLY A 249 -10.62 -1.76 -1.27
CA GLY A 249 -9.84 -2.69 -2.09
C GLY A 249 -9.39 -2.10 -3.43
N GLU A 250 -10.28 -1.40 -4.12
CA GLU A 250 -9.96 -0.72 -5.38
C GLU A 250 -9.00 0.46 -5.14
N LEU A 251 -9.23 1.20 -4.05
CA LEU A 251 -8.35 2.29 -3.63
C LEU A 251 -6.94 1.78 -3.33
N PHE A 252 -6.82 0.64 -2.65
CA PHE A 252 -5.53 -0.03 -2.39
C PHE A 252 -4.82 -0.42 -3.68
N GLU A 253 -5.52 -1.03 -4.65
CA GLU A 253 -4.91 -1.39 -5.93
C GLU A 253 -4.45 -0.17 -6.74
N GLN A 254 -5.25 0.90 -6.76
CA GLN A 254 -4.89 2.15 -7.42
C GLN A 254 -3.66 2.79 -6.76
N ALA A 255 -3.65 2.86 -5.43
CA ALA A 255 -2.54 3.39 -4.65
C ALA A 255 -1.27 2.57 -4.87
N MET A 256 -1.37 1.24 -4.87
CA MET A 256 -0.24 0.34 -5.12
C MET A 256 0.38 0.59 -6.50
N ARG A 257 -0.45 0.70 -7.55
CA ARG A 257 0.03 1.00 -8.92
C ARG A 257 0.65 2.39 -9.01
N ALA A 258 0.06 3.39 -8.34
CA ALA A 258 0.54 4.77 -8.37
C ALA A 258 1.88 4.93 -7.62
N ALA A 259 1.98 4.39 -6.40
CA ALA A 259 3.16 4.54 -5.55
C ALA A 259 4.37 3.76 -6.07
N LEU A 260 4.14 2.59 -6.67
CA LEU A 260 5.18 1.59 -6.93
C LEU A 260 5.24 1.12 -8.38
N CYS A 261 4.74 1.91 -9.34
CA CYS A 261 4.68 1.55 -10.75
C CYS A 261 5.98 0.89 -11.28
N LYS A 262 7.12 1.58 -11.12
CA LYS A 262 8.43 1.11 -11.59
C LYS A 262 8.94 -0.14 -10.87
N THR A 263 8.70 -0.25 -9.56
CA THR A 263 9.19 -1.40 -8.77
C THR A 263 8.35 -2.64 -9.04
N LEU A 264 7.04 -2.49 -9.26
CA LEU A 264 6.14 -3.57 -9.67
C LEU A 264 6.48 -4.08 -11.08
N GLU A 265 6.77 -3.19 -12.03
CA GLU A 265 7.23 -3.57 -13.37
C GLU A 265 8.53 -4.38 -13.30
N ALA A 266 9.53 -3.89 -12.57
CA ALA A 266 10.79 -4.60 -12.40
C ALA A 266 10.63 -5.98 -11.70
N ALA A 267 9.71 -6.09 -10.74
CA ALA A 267 9.41 -7.36 -10.08
C ALA A 267 8.74 -8.36 -11.03
N LYS A 268 7.79 -7.90 -11.86
CA LYS A 268 7.16 -8.72 -12.90
C LYS A 268 8.17 -9.22 -13.93
N GLU A 269 9.04 -8.35 -14.42
CA GLU A 269 10.09 -8.73 -15.37
C GLU A 269 11.03 -9.79 -14.79
N ARG A 270 11.45 -9.65 -13.54
CA ARG A 270 12.24 -10.69 -12.84
C ARG A 270 11.46 -11.99 -12.70
N GLY A 271 10.18 -11.92 -12.35
CA GLY A 271 9.29 -13.08 -12.28
C GLY A 271 9.20 -13.83 -13.61
N LEU A 272 9.01 -13.11 -14.71
CA LEU A 272 9.00 -13.65 -16.07
C LEU A 272 10.35 -14.25 -16.46
N HIS A 273 11.44 -13.54 -16.16
CA HIS A 273 12.80 -14.03 -16.42
C HIS A 273 13.07 -15.36 -15.70
N ASN A 274 12.71 -15.45 -14.42
CA ASN A 274 12.85 -16.67 -13.62
C ASN A 274 11.98 -17.82 -14.17
N LYS A 275 10.74 -17.54 -14.59
CA LYS A 275 9.86 -18.51 -15.25
C LYS A 275 10.46 -19.03 -16.56
N LEU A 276 11.01 -18.15 -17.39
CA LEU A 276 11.68 -18.51 -18.66
C LEU A 276 12.95 -19.32 -18.42
N GLN A 277 13.76 -18.95 -17.43
CA GLN A 277 14.99 -19.67 -17.08
C GLN A 277 14.67 -21.09 -16.57
N ARG A 278 13.64 -21.26 -15.74
CA ARG A 278 13.15 -22.58 -15.32
C ARG A 278 12.70 -23.42 -16.51
N ARG A 279 11.95 -22.83 -17.45
CA ARG A 279 11.55 -23.51 -18.70
C ARG A 279 12.73 -23.91 -19.57
N ARG A 280 13.82 -23.13 -19.62
CA ARG A 280 15.04 -23.49 -20.35
C ARG A 280 15.79 -24.67 -19.72
N GLY A 281 15.76 -24.79 -18.38
CA GLY A 281 16.38 -25.89 -17.65
C GLY A 281 15.59 -27.20 -17.75
N VAL A 282 14.27 -27.12 -17.89
CA VAL A 282 13.44 -28.25 -18.30
C VAL A 282 13.69 -28.46 -19.79
N MET A 283 14.64 -29.34 -20.13
CA MET A 283 14.73 -29.89 -21.48
C MET A 283 13.41 -30.63 -21.76
N SER A 284 12.39 -29.91 -22.21
CA SER A 284 11.32 -30.55 -22.95
C SER A 284 12.01 -31.13 -24.17
N PRO A 285 11.95 -32.46 -24.39
CA PRO A 285 12.47 -33.03 -25.61
C PRO A 285 11.71 -32.35 -26.73
N ARG A 286 12.36 -31.40 -27.42
CA ARG A 286 11.80 -30.82 -28.63
C ARG A 286 11.46 -32.03 -29.50
N PRO A 287 10.19 -32.19 -29.95
CA PRO A 287 9.88 -33.13 -31.01
C PRO A 287 10.56 -32.54 -32.25
N THR A 288 11.87 -32.77 -32.34
CA THR A 288 12.56 -32.67 -33.59
C THR A 288 11.86 -33.72 -34.44
N HIS A 289 11.08 -33.26 -35.43
CA HIS A 289 10.86 -34.03 -36.64
C HIS A 289 12.24 -34.25 -37.28
N ARG A 290 13.10 -35.03 -36.61
CA ARG A 290 14.01 -35.90 -37.32
C ARG A 290 13.07 -36.83 -38.04
N GLU A 291 12.84 -36.51 -39.31
CA GLU A 291 12.48 -37.48 -40.33
C GLU A 291 13.07 -38.81 -39.89
N SER A 292 12.22 -39.81 -39.78
CA SER A 292 12.54 -41.16 -39.34
C SER A 292 13.77 -41.68 -40.08
N SER A 293 14.97 -41.33 -39.61
CA SER A 293 16.15 -42.13 -39.86
C SER A 293 15.85 -43.46 -39.20
N ASP A 294 16.23 -44.56 -39.84
CA ASP A 294 15.96 -45.94 -39.42
C ASP A 294 16.34 -46.27 -37.96
N GLU A 295 16.90 -45.33 -37.21
CA GLU A 295 17.15 -45.41 -35.76
C GLU A 295 15.87 -45.51 -34.91
N SER A 296 14.73 -44.99 -35.36
CA SER A 296 13.45 -45.16 -34.65
C SER A 296 12.85 -46.57 -34.79
N ARG A 297 13.46 -47.45 -35.59
CA ARG A 297 13.13 -48.88 -35.70
C ARG A 297 14.00 -49.78 -34.83
N LEU A 298 15.03 -49.23 -34.18
CA LEU A 298 15.86 -50.03 -33.28
C LEU A 298 15.05 -50.44 -32.03
N PRO A 299 15.15 -51.70 -31.58
CA PRO A 299 14.53 -52.13 -30.34
C PRO A 299 15.06 -51.29 -29.15
N PRO A 300 14.23 -51.06 -28.12
CA PRO A 300 14.51 -50.13 -27.03
C PRO A 300 15.85 -50.40 -26.32
N GLU A 301 16.24 -51.67 -26.20
CA GLU A 301 17.53 -52.08 -25.61
C GLU A 301 18.75 -51.51 -26.35
N LYS A 302 18.72 -51.51 -27.69
CA LYS A 302 19.82 -50.98 -28.52
C LYS A 302 19.91 -49.44 -28.45
N ARG A 303 18.78 -48.76 -28.21
CA ARG A 303 18.77 -47.30 -28.02
C ARG A 303 19.36 -46.93 -26.66
N ALA A 304 18.99 -47.64 -25.60
CA ALA A 304 19.54 -47.44 -24.28
C ALA A 304 21.06 -47.68 -24.26
N ALA A 305 21.54 -48.77 -24.89
CA ALA A 305 22.97 -49.07 -24.98
C ALA A 305 23.77 -47.97 -25.71
N ARG A 306 23.23 -47.43 -26.81
CA ARG A 306 23.86 -46.30 -27.52
C ARG A 306 23.86 -45.01 -26.70
N PHE A 307 22.75 -44.69 -26.03
CA PHE A 307 22.67 -43.50 -25.17
C PHE A 307 23.71 -43.56 -24.05
N VAL A 308 23.83 -44.71 -23.36
CA VAL A 308 24.84 -44.92 -22.32
C VAL A 308 26.25 -44.84 -22.90
N ARG A 309 26.51 -45.43 -24.08
CA ARG A 309 27.81 -45.35 -24.76
C ARG A 309 28.18 -43.92 -25.15
N ASP A 310 27.25 -43.16 -25.71
CA ASP A 310 27.50 -41.78 -26.11
C ASP A 310 27.66 -40.87 -24.89
N GLN A 311 26.95 -41.15 -23.80
CA GLN A 311 27.13 -40.48 -22.51
C GLN A 311 28.52 -40.81 -21.90
N MET A 312 28.92 -42.08 -21.86
CA MET A 312 30.26 -42.51 -21.42
C MET A 312 31.38 -41.85 -22.26
N ARG A 313 31.17 -41.72 -23.58
CA ARG A 313 32.08 -41.03 -24.49
C ARG A 313 32.14 -39.52 -24.21
N ALA A 314 31.00 -38.88 -23.95
CA ALA A 314 30.94 -37.46 -23.59
C ALA A 314 31.63 -37.17 -22.24
N PHE A 315 31.60 -38.12 -21.31
CA PHE A 315 32.31 -38.03 -20.03
C PHE A 315 33.78 -38.49 -20.11
N ASN A 316 34.27 -38.80 -21.32
CA ASN A 316 35.65 -39.24 -21.58
C ASN A 316 36.07 -40.44 -20.70
N VAL A 317 35.11 -41.27 -20.30
CA VAL A 317 35.38 -42.54 -19.62
C VAL A 317 35.80 -43.50 -20.72
N GLY A 318 37.11 -43.69 -20.87
CA GLY A 318 37.70 -44.50 -21.94
C GLY A 318 37.05 -45.87 -22.02
N THR A 319 36.28 -46.08 -23.08
CA THR A 319 35.81 -47.41 -23.46
C THR A 319 37.03 -48.21 -23.90
N ILE A 320 37.40 -49.20 -23.10
CA ILE A 320 38.38 -50.23 -23.45
C ILE A 320 37.77 -50.97 -24.65
N GLU A 321 38.35 -50.78 -25.82
CA GLU A 321 37.98 -51.48 -27.05
C GLU A 321 38.48 -52.92 -26.93
N ASP A 322 37.65 -53.80 -26.37
CA ASP A 322 37.84 -55.25 -26.51
C ASP A 322 37.36 -55.65 -27.92
N GLU A 323 38.29 -55.59 -28.87
CA GLU A 323 38.26 -56.34 -30.12
C GLU A 323 38.35 -57.85 -29.78
N GLU A 324 37.23 -58.55 -29.75
CA GLU A 324 37.22 -60.00 -29.96
C GLU A 324 36.51 -60.33 -31.28
N GLU A 325 37.35 -60.66 -32.27
CA GLU A 325 37.03 -61.39 -33.49
C GLU A 325 36.17 -62.62 -33.18
N PHE A 326 35.00 -62.74 -33.82
CA PHE A 326 34.45 -64.02 -34.31
C PHE A 326 33.44 -63.77 -35.45
#